data_AF-A0A5A9X7D7-F1
#
_entry.id   AF-A0A5A9X7D7-F1
#
_cell.length_a   1.000
_cell.length_b   1.000
_cell.length_c   1.000
_cell.angle_alpha   90.00
_cell.angle_beta   90.00
_cell.angle_gamma   90.00
#
_symmetry.space_group_name_H-M   'P 1'
#
loop_
_entity.id
_entity.type
_entity.pdbx_description
1 polymer ?
#
loop_
_entity_poly.entity_id
_entity_poly.type
_entity_poly.pdbx_seq_one_letter_code
_entity_poly.pdbx_strand_id
1 'polypeptide(L)'
;MAINKKKAEKILGVKEAEGRESIRKAYRCLAKKHHPDAGGKKEDFELLQIAMDTLLDEDKEPGQPVQDFMKAFQQAVTGCNPTRDDLIKRTRDVLCKKINGLQQQIEANRKAIANSELIISRLTCKRPNDPVKVMLENAAASSKQVIKQLEGMIESMQGALEIADAYEYRTDPPQDTTTLSIAAFMDQFDGYFNTTA
;
A
#
# COMPACT_ATOMS: atom_id res chain seq x y z
N MET A 1 22.93 -8.66 -11.97
CA MET A 1 23.99 -8.50 -10.94
C MET A 1 23.42 -7.60 -9.86
N ALA A 2 23.34 -8.07 -8.60
CA ALA A 2 22.95 -7.20 -7.49
C ALA A 2 24.21 -6.46 -6.99
N ILE A 3 24.12 -5.13 -6.83
CA ILE A 3 25.17 -4.32 -6.20
C ILE A 3 24.68 -3.89 -4.81
N ASN A 4 25.60 -3.65 -3.88
CA ASN A 4 25.24 -3.20 -2.53
C ASN A 4 25.10 -1.67 -2.46
N LYS A 5 24.40 -1.17 -1.42
CA LYS A 5 24.15 0.25 -1.16
C LYS A 5 25.37 1.16 -1.32
N LYS A 6 26.46 0.85 -0.61
CA LYS A 6 27.71 1.64 -0.65
C LYS A 6 28.31 1.72 -2.05
N LYS A 7 28.12 0.71 -2.89
CA LYS A 7 28.57 0.72 -4.28
C LYS A 7 27.62 1.54 -5.15
N ALA A 8 26.31 1.44 -4.92
CA ALA A 8 25.31 2.23 -5.64
C ALA A 8 25.42 3.75 -5.34
N GLU A 9 25.65 4.14 -4.09
CA GLU A 9 25.93 5.53 -3.67
C GLU A 9 27.14 6.11 -4.39
N LYS A 10 28.21 5.31 -4.49
CA LYS A 10 29.44 5.70 -5.22
C LYS A 10 29.20 5.84 -6.72
N ILE A 11 28.36 5.00 -7.32
CA ILE A 11 28.05 5.05 -8.75
C ILE A 11 27.24 6.30 -9.09
N LEU A 12 26.25 6.67 -8.26
CA LEU A 12 25.45 7.88 -8.46
C LEU A 12 26.10 9.16 -7.89
N GLY A 13 27.13 9.03 -7.06
CA GLY A 13 27.80 10.16 -6.42
C GLY A 13 26.96 10.86 -5.36
N VAL A 14 26.03 10.14 -4.73
CA VAL A 14 25.12 10.65 -3.69
C VAL A 14 25.57 10.17 -2.31
N LYS A 15 25.30 10.97 -1.27
CA LYS A 15 25.55 10.57 0.13
C LYS A 15 24.31 9.90 0.72
N GLU A 16 24.51 9.08 1.75
CA GLU A 16 23.46 8.36 2.48
C GLU A 16 22.32 9.25 3.01
N ALA A 17 22.57 10.55 3.23
CA ALA A 17 21.58 11.52 3.69
C ALA A 17 20.88 12.31 2.57
N GLU A 18 21.28 12.14 1.31
CA GLU A 18 20.68 12.83 0.17
C GLU A 18 19.43 12.07 -0.28
N GLY A 19 18.27 12.42 0.29
CA GLY A 19 17.00 11.73 0.06
C GLY A 19 16.58 11.60 -1.41
N ARG A 20 15.50 10.83 -1.65
CA ARG A 20 15.03 10.33 -2.96
C ARG A 20 15.04 11.32 -4.13
N GLU A 21 14.74 12.59 -3.91
CA GLU A 21 14.80 13.61 -4.97
C GLU A 21 16.23 13.86 -5.47
N SER A 22 17.22 13.83 -4.58
CA SER A 22 18.64 13.95 -4.94
C SER A 22 19.10 12.75 -5.74
N ILE A 23 18.74 11.53 -5.32
CA ILE A 23 19.03 10.28 -6.04
C ILE A 23 18.50 10.34 -7.48
N ARG A 24 17.22 10.73 -7.65
CA ARG A 24 16.60 10.89 -8.98
C ARG A 24 17.25 12.01 -9.79
N LYS A 25 17.67 13.11 -9.15
CA LYS A 25 18.34 14.23 -9.83
C LYS A 25 19.74 13.85 -10.30
N ALA A 26 20.53 13.19 -9.45
CA ALA A 26 21.85 12.67 -9.77
C ALA A 26 21.79 11.67 -10.92
N TYR A 27 20.86 10.69 -10.85
CA TYR A 27 20.62 9.76 -11.95
C TYR A 27 20.26 10.49 -13.26
N ARG A 28 19.31 11.44 -13.25
CA ARG A 28 18.94 12.19 -14.47
C ARG A 28 20.11 12.96 -15.07
N CYS A 29 20.99 13.51 -14.24
CA CYS A 29 22.19 14.20 -14.69
C CYS A 29 23.22 13.25 -15.30
N LEU A 30 23.44 12.08 -14.70
CA LEU A 30 24.38 11.07 -15.19
C LEU A 30 23.86 10.33 -16.42
N ALA A 31 22.58 9.97 -16.43
CA ALA A 31 21.90 9.34 -17.56
C ALA A 31 21.97 10.20 -18.83
N LYS A 32 21.86 11.53 -18.71
CA LYS A 32 22.03 12.45 -19.85
C LYS A 32 23.47 12.50 -20.37
N LYS A 33 24.47 12.28 -19.51
CA LYS A 33 25.89 12.30 -19.88
C LYS A 33 26.36 10.98 -20.47
N HIS A 34 25.82 9.87 -19.98
CA HIS A 34 26.21 8.51 -20.36
C HIS A 34 25.18 7.83 -21.27
N HIS A 35 24.23 8.57 -21.84
CA HIS A 35 23.27 8.02 -22.79
C HIS A 35 24.01 7.51 -24.03
N PRO A 36 23.66 6.34 -24.58
CA PRO A 36 24.28 5.82 -25.80
C PRO A 36 24.17 6.79 -26.99
N ASP A 37 23.07 7.54 -27.09
CA ASP A 37 22.89 8.57 -28.13
C ASP A 37 23.82 9.79 -27.96
N ALA A 38 24.39 9.99 -26.76
CA ALA A 38 25.36 11.06 -26.46
C ALA A 38 26.82 10.56 -26.50
N GLY A 39 27.06 9.32 -26.95
CA GLY A 39 28.38 8.69 -27.00
C GLY A 39 28.78 7.91 -25.75
N GLY A 40 27.83 7.63 -24.85
CA GLY A 40 28.06 6.81 -23.65
C GLY A 40 28.05 5.30 -23.94
N LYS A 41 28.66 4.51 -23.03
CA LYS A 41 28.63 3.05 -23.13
C LYS A 41 27.35 2.50 -22.54
N LYS A 42 26.77 1.49 -23.20
CA LYS A 42 25.57 0.81 -22.75
C LYS A 42 25.76 0.16 -21.37
N GLU A 43 26.94 -0.40 -21.10
CA GLU A 43 27.24 -1.02 -19.79
C GLU A 43 27.21 0.01 -18.65
N ASP A 44 27.71 1.22 -18.89
CA ASP A 44 27.71 2.30 -17.89
C ASP A 44 26.28 2.77 -17.60
N PHE A 45 25.43 2.83 -18.63
CA PHE A 45 24.03 3.20 -18.48
C PHE A 45 23.23 2.15 -17.71
N GLU A 46 23.45 0.86 -17.99
CA GLU A 46 22.83 -0.25 -17.25
C GLU A 46 23.27 -0.24 -15.77
N LEU A 47 24.55 0.06 -15.48
CA LEU A 47 25.04 0.21 -14.11
C LEU A 47 24.40 1.39 -13.36
N LEU A 48 24.15 2.51 -14.04
CA LEU A 48 23.43 3.66 -13.46
C LEU A 48 21.98 3.29 -13.10
N GLN A 49 21.30 2.52 -13.95
CA GLN A 49 19.96 2.02 -13.68
C GLN A 49 19.93 1.10 -12.47
N ILE A 50 20.82 0.09 -12.45
CA ILE A 50 20.91 -0.86 -11.35
C ILE A 50 21.23 -0.14 -10.02
N ALA A 51 22.09 0.89 -10.04
CA ALA A 51 22.41 1.68 -8.85
C ALA A 51 21.24 2.53 -8.36
N MET A 52 20.50 3.17 -9.26
CA MET A 52 19.29 3.90 -8.90
C MET A 52 18.22 2.97 -8.32
N ASP A 53 17.98 1.82 -8.95
CA ASP A 53 16.99 0.86 -8.49
C ASP A 53 17.38 0.30 -7.11
N THR A 54 18.65 -0.09 -6.91
CA THR A 54 19.15 -0.57 -5.62
C THR A 54 18.93 0.46 -4.50
N LEU A 55 19.22 1.74 -4.77
CA LEU A 55 19.05 2.79 -3.77
C LEU A 55 17.59 3.14 -3.52
N LEU A 56 16.73 3.11 -4.54
CA LEU A 56 15.31 3.40 -4.39
C LEU A 56 14.51 2.24 -3.81
N ASP A 57 14.95 1.00 -4.00
CA ASP A 57 14.34 -0.20 -3.39
C ASP A 57 14.68 -0.30 -1.90
N GLU A 58 15.92 0.00 -1.49
CA GLU A 58 16.28 0.05 -0.07
C GLU A 58 15.72 1.30 0.64
N ASP A 59 15.53 2.39 -0.11
CA ASP A 59 14.90 3.63 0.34
C ASP A 59 13.40 3.66 -0.02
N LYS A 60 12.77 2.48 -0.18
CA LYS A 60 11.31 2.32 0.00
C LYS A 60 11.02 2.79 1.42
N GLU A 61 10.77 4.08 1.56
CA GLU A 61 10.61 4.68 2.87
C GLU A 61 9.68 3.83 3.73
N PRO A 62 10.11 3.41 4.93
CA PRO A 62 9.20 2.84 5.92
C PRO A 62 8.02 3.79 6.22
N GLY A 63 8.13 5.06 5.81
CA GLY A 63 7.07 6.05 5.82
C GLY A 63 5.80 5.67 5.04
N GLN A 64 5.84 4.92 3.93
CA GLN A 64 4.59 4.64 3.18
C GLN A 64 3.72 3.59 3.92
N PRO A 65 4.26 2.44 4.36
CA PRO A 65 3.52 1.52 5.24
C PRO A 65 3.07 2.17 6.55
N VAL A 66 3.94 2.97 7.19
CA VAL A 66 3.59 3.71 8.42
C VAL A 66 2.46 4.71 8.15
N GLN A 67 2.49 5.45 7.04
CA GLN A 67 1.43 6.40 6.68
C GLN A 67 0.11 5.67 6.39
N ASP A 68 0.16 4.54 5.69
CA ASP A 68 -1.03 3.74 5.39
C ASP A 68 -1.63 3.13 6.67
N PHE A 69 -0.77 2.67 7.59
CA PHE A 69 -1.17 2.26 8.93
C PHE A 69 -1.82 3.42 9.69
N MET A 70 -1.17 4.58 9.79
CA MET A 70 -1.69 5.74 10.52
C MET A 70 -3.05 6.22 9.97
N LYS A 71 -3.21 6.23 8.64
CA LYS A 71 -4.51 6.54 8.01
C LYS A 71 -5.57 5.50 8.33
N ALA A 72 -5.22 4.21 8.29
CA ALA A 72 -6.14 3.13 8.63
C ALA A 72 -6.52 3.16 10.12
N PHE A 73 -5.55 3.43 11.00
CA PHE A 73 -5.74 3.58 12.43
C PHE A 73 -6.64 4.78 12.74
N GLN A 74 -6.39 5.95 12.15
CA GLN A 74 -7.26 7.12 12.31
C GLN A 74 -8.71 6.84 11.88
N GLN A 75 -8.89 6.12 10.77
CA GLN A 75 -10.20 5.68 10.32
C GLN A 75 -10.83 4.68 11.30
N ALA A 76 -10.04 3.77 11.87
CA ALA A 76 -10.48 2.79 12.85
C ALA A 76 -10.79 3.40 14.23
N VAL A 77 -10.15 4.50 14.62
CA VAL A 77 -10.48 5.25 15.84
C VAL A 77 -11.83 5.94 15.71
N THR A 78 -12.18 6.38 14.50
CA THR A 78 -13.44 7.07 14.25
C THR A 78 -14.62 6.12 14.52
N GLY A 79 -15.49 6.51 15.46
CA GLY A 79 -16.64 5.70 15.87
C GLY A 79 -16.29 4.39 16.60
N CYS A 80 -15.10 4.31 17.19
CA CYS A 80 -14.68 3.19 18.04
C CYS A 80 -15.14 3.42 19.49
N ASN A 81 -15.61 2.37 20.16
CA ASN A 81 -15.71 2.36 21.62
C ASN A 81 -14.43 1.76 22.21
N PRO A 82 -13.54 2.54 22.86
CA PRO A 82 -12.23 2.07 23.31
C PRO A 82 -12.29 1.00 24.41
N THR A 83 -13.43 0.83 25.08
CA THR A 83 -13.59 -0.19 26.13
C THR A 83 -14.06 -1.53 25.57
N ARG A 84 -14.76 -1.52 24.44
CA ARG A 84 -15.44 -2.71 23.89
C ARG A 84 -14.85 -3.20 22.57
N ASP A 85 -14.36 -2.27 21.75
CA ASP A 85 -13.91 -2.56 20.41
C ASP A 85 -12.38 -2.72 20.36
N ASP A 86 -11.93 -3.81 19.73
CA ASP A 86 -10.51 -4.04 19.47
C ASP A 86 -10.04 -3.14 18.31
N LEU A 87 -9.33 -2.06 18.66
CA LEU A 87 -8.87 -1.06 17.71
C LEU A 87 -7.85 -1.61 16.70
N ILE A 88 -7.03 -2.58 17.10
CA ILE A 88 -6.05 -3.21 16.20
C ILE A 88 -6.76 -4.13 15.22
N LYS A 89 -7.76 -4.91 15.68
CA LYS A 89 -8.63 -5.68 14.79
C LYS A 89 -9.37 -4.77 13.79
N ARG A 90 -9.97 -3.66 14.25
CA ARG A 90 -10.62 -2.70 13.34
C ARG A 90 -9.64 -2.11 12.32
N THR A 91 -8.41 -1.80 12.73
CA THR A 91 -7.37 -1.29 11.83
C THR A 91 -7.01 -2.32 10.76
N ARG A 92 -6.84 -3.58 11.14
CA ARG A 92 -6.64 -4.69 10.20
C ARG A 92 -7.81 -4.83 9.23
N ASP A 93 -9.05 -4.78 9.72
CA ASP A 93 -10.25 -4.88 8.89
C ASP A 93 -10.29 -3.75 7.82
N VAL A 94 -9.91 -2.53 8.20
CA VAL A 94 -9.81 -1.39 7.26
C VAL A 94 -8.75 -1.66 6.18
N LEU A 95 -7.56 -2.13 6.56
CA LEU A 95 -6.47 -2.44 5.63
C LEU A 95 -6.85 -3.60 4.69
N CYS A 96 -7.36 -4.70 5.24
CA CYS A 96 -7.81 -5.86 4.45
C CYS A 96 -8.91 -5.48 3.45
N LYS A 97 -9.89 -4.65 3.86
CA LYS A 97 -10.94 -4.17 2.95
C LYS A 97 -10.37 -3.35 1.79
N LYS A 98 -9.37 -2.50 2.05
CA LYS A 98 -8.69 -1.72 1.00
C LYS A 98 -7.90 -2.63 0.06
N ILE A 99 -7.13 -3.58 0.59
CA ILE A 99 -6.36 -4.56 -0.20
C ILE A 99 -7.30 -5.35 -1.13
N ASN A 100 -8.41 -5.86 -0.61
CA ASN A 100 -9.38 -6.60 -1.42
C ASN A 100 -9.95 -5.74 -2.56
N GLY A 101 -10.24 -4.46 -2.30
CA GLY A 101 -10.69 -3.52 -3.33
C GLY A 101 -9.65 -3.26 -4.43
N LEU A 102 -8.37 -3.16 -4.06
CA LEU A 102 -7.27 -3.01 -5.03
C LEU A 102 -7.08 -4.28 -5.86
N GLN A 103 -7.19 -5.46 -5.25
CA GLN A 103 -7.12 -6.75 -5.96
C GLN A 103 -8.23 -6.89 -7.00
N GLN A 104 -9.46 -6.49 -6.66
CA GLN A 104 -10.56 -6.49 -7.62
C GLN A 104 -10.30 -5.55 -8.81
N GLN A 105 -9.70 -4.38 -8.58
CA GLN A 105 -9.30 -3.47 -9.66
C GLN A 105 -8.20 -4.06 -10.55
N ILE A 106 -7.22 -4.75 -9.97
CA ILE A 106 -6.19 -5.46 -10.74
C ILE A 106 -6.85 -6.51 -11.65
N GLU A 107 -7.78 -7.31 -11.11
CA GLU A 107 -8.47 -8.33 -11.90
C GLU A 107 -9.28 -7.72 -13.06
N ALA A 108 -9.98 -6.61 -12.81
CA ALA A 108 -10.72 -5.89 -13.85
C ALA A 108 -9.80 -5.37 -14.97
N ASN A 109 -8.65 -4.78 -14.61
CA ASN A 109 -7.65 -4.34 -15.59
C ASN A 109 -7.03 -5.51 -16.37
N ARG A 110 -6.77 -6.64 -15.70
CA ARG A 110 -6.27 -7.87 -16.37
C ARG A 110 -7.27 -8.37 -17.41
N LYS A 111 -8.57 -8.36 -17.09
CA LYS A 111 -9.64 -8.69 -18.06
C LYS A 111 -9.68 -7.72 -19.23
N ALA A 112 -9.52 -6.41 -18.98
CA ALA A 112 -9.48 -5.39 -20.04
C ALA A 112 -8.28 -5.56 -20.99
N ILE A 113 -7.12 -5.92 -20.46
CA ILE A 113 -5.92 -6.25 -21.26
C ILE A 113 -6.20 -7.48 -22.12
N ALA A 114 -6.67 -8.57 -21.52
CA ALA A 114 -6.97 -9.80 -22.24
C ALA A 114 -7.99 -9.58 -23.37
N ASN A 115 -9.03 -8.79 -23.13
CA ASN A 115 -9.99 -8.42 -24.18
C ASN A 115 -9.35 -7.59 -25.30
N SER A 116 -8.54 -6.60 -24.96
CA SER A 116 -7.83 -5.77 -25.96
C SER A 116 -6.89 -6.63 -26.82
N GLU A 117 -6.09 -7.50 -26.19
CA GLU A 117 -5.16 -8.41 -26.87
C GLU A 117 -5.91 -9.42 -27.76
N LEU A 118 -7.04 -9.95 -27.29
CA LEU A 118 -7.89 -10.83 -28.10
C LEU A 118 -8.46 -10.11 -29.33
N ILE A 119 -8.95 -8.88 -29.18
CA ILE A 119 -9.47 -8.08 -30.30
C ILE A 119 -8.34 -7.80 -31.30
N ILE A 120 -7.16 -7.38 -30.82
CA ILE A 120 -5.98 -7.15 -31.67
C ILE A 120 -5.64 -8.41 -32.48
N SER A 121 -5.68 -9.59 -31.87
CA SER A 121 -5.35 -10.85 -32.54
C SER A 121 -6.36 -11.26 -33.64
N ARG A 122 -7.60 -10.76 -33.54
CA ARG A 122 -8.69 -11.08 -34.48
C ARG A 122 -8.89 -10.00 -35.54
N LEU A 123 -8.43 -8.79 -35.29
CA LEU A 123 -8.51 -7.70 -36.26
C LEU A 123 -7.48 -7.87 -37.36
N THR A 124 -7.90 -7.64 -38.60
CA THR A 124 -7.01 -7.56 -39.76
C THR A 124 -7.24 -6.22 -40.44
N CYS A 125 -6.18 -5.43 -40.59
CA CYS A 125 -6.23 -4.17 -41.31
C CYS A 125 -5.50 -4.29 -42.64
N LYS A 126 -6.15 -3.83 -43.72
CA LYS A 126 -5.56 -3.79 -45.08
C LYS A 126 -4.74 -2.53 -45.33
N ARG A 127 -4.72 -1.59 -44.37
CA ARG A 127 -3.94 -0.34 -44.44
C ARG A 127 -2.63 -0.51 -43.67
N PRO A 128 -1.54 0.14 -44.11
CA PRO A 128 -0.23 0.02 -43.46
C PRO A 128 -0.19 0.62 -42.04
N ASN A 129 -1.08 1.56 -41.71
CA ASN A 129 -1.23 2.12 -40.37
C ASN A 129 -2.61 1.76 -39.83
N ASP A 130 -2.66 0.92 -38.81
CA ASP A 130 -3.90 0.48 -38.15
C ASP A 130 -4.14 1.31 -36.87
N PRO A 131 -4.93 2.39 -36.94
CA PRO A 131 -5.17 3.24 -35.79
C PRO A 131 -5.94 2.53 -34.67
N VAL A 132 -6.73 1.50 -34.99
CA VAL A 132 -7.51 0.75 -34.00
C VAL A 132 -6.59 -0.17 -33.21
N LYS A 133 -5.67 -0.85 -33.89
CA LYS A 133 -4.65 -1.67 -33.23
C LYS A 133 -3.79 -0.83 -32.27
N VAL A 134 -3.28 0.31 -32.74
CA VAL A 134 -2.48 1.22 -31.90
C VAL A 134 -3.28 1.73 -30.70
N MET A 135 -4.56 2.07 -30.88
CA MET A 135 -5.43 2.48 -29.78
C MET A 135 -5.57 1.37 -28.72
N LEU A 136 -5.83 0.13 -29.15
CA LEU A 136 -5.98 -1.01 -28.24
C LEU A 136 -4.67 -1.37 -27.54
N GLU A 137 -3.53 -1.29 -28.23
CA GLU A 137 -2.21 -1.50 -27.64
C GLU A 137 -1.90 -0.46 -26.57
N ASN A 138 -2.22 0.81 -26.83
CA ASN A 138 -2.07 1.89 -25.85
C ASN A 138 -3.00 1.71 -24.64
N ALA A 139 -4.24 1.26 -24.86
CA ALA A 139 -5.19 0.97 -23.78
C ALA A 139 -4.70 -0.20 -22.90
N ALA A 140 -4.17 -1.26 -23.50
CA ALA A 140 -3.58 -2.39 -22.80
C ALA A 140 -2.32 -1.97 -22.02
N ALA A 141 -1.43 -1.18 -22.63
CA ALA A 141 -0.24 -0.64 -21.96
C ALA A 141 -0.59 0.25 -20.76
N SER A 142 -1.58 1.13 -20.92
CA SER A 142 -2.08 1.99 -19.83
C SER A 142 -2.65 1.15 -18.68
N SER A 143 -3.43 0.11 -18.98
CA SER A 143 -3.96 -0.82 -17.97
C SER A 143 -2.84 -1.59 -17.24
N LYS A 144 -1.77 -1.99 -17.94
CA LYS A 144 -0.58 -2.61 -17.34
C LYS A 144 0.11 -1.67 -16.36
N GLN A 145 0.23 -0.38 -16.70
CA GLN A 145 0.79 0.62 -15.80
C GLN A 145 -0.06 0.82 -14.55
N VAL A 146 -1.39 0.84 -14.69
CA VAL A 146 -2.31 0.91 -13.55
C VAL A 146 -2.13 -0.30 -12.63
N ILE A 147 -2.05 -1.52 -13.17
CA ILE A 147 -1.80 -2.74 -12.37
C ILE A 147 -0.51 -2.60 -11.55
N LYS A 148 0.59 -2.16 -12.17
CA LYS A 148 1.87 -1.96 -11.47
C LYS A 148 1.75 -0.98 -10.30
N GLN A 149 0.98 0.10 -10.48
CA GLN A 149 0.73 1.06 -9.40
C GLN A 149 -0.11 0.46 -8.27
N LEU A 150 -1.17 -0.28 -8.60
CA LEU A 150 -2.04 -0.95 -7.62
C LEU A 150 -1.27 -2.03 -6.82
N GLU A 151 -0.40 -2.80 -7.48
CA GLU A 151 0.45 -3.80 -6.84
C GLU A 151 1.39 -3.15 -5.80
N GLY A 152 2.00 -2.00 -6.14
CA GLY A 152 2.81 -1.23 -5.19
C GLY A 152 2.01 -0.69 -3.99
N MET A 153 0.74 -0.30 -4.19
CA MET A 153 -0.14 0.10 -3.08
C MET A 153 -0.48 -1.09 -2.17
N ILE A 154 -0.73 -2.27 -2.74
CA ILE A 154 -0.98 -3.50 -1.96
C ILE A 154 0.25 -3.85 -1.12
N GLU A 155 1.45 -3.82 -1.69
CA GLU A 155 2.70 -4.09 -0.97
C GLU A 155 2.86 -3.16 0.25
N SER A 156 2.59 -1.86 0.07
CA SER A 156 2.62 -0.89 1.17
C SER A 156 1.59 -1.20 2.27
N MET A 157 0.36 -1.53 1.89
CA MET A 157 -0.69 -1.89 2.86
C MET A 157 -0.42 -3.21 3.58
N GLN A 158 0.30 -4.15 2.95
CA GLN A 158 0.78 -5.36 3.61
C GLN A 158 1.83 -5.02 4.67
N GLY A 159 2.78 -4.12 4.38
CA GLY A 159 3.68 -3.60 5.41
C GLY A 159 2.93 -2.89 6.54
N ALA A 160 1.83 -2.20 6.24
CA ALA A 160 0.98 -1.59 7.27
C ALA A 160 0.27 -2.64 8.17
N LEU A 161 -0.06 -3.81 7.63
CA LEU A 161 -0.58 -4.94 8.42
C LEU A 161 0.49 -5.50 9.35
N GLU A 162 1.73 -5.64 8.88
CA GLU A 162 2.86 -6.08 9.73
C GLU A 162 3.07 -5.12 10.92
N ILE A 163 2.94 -3.81 10.67
CA ILE A 163 2.96 -2.81 11.74
C ILE A 163 1.81 -3.05 12.71
N ALA A 164 0.59 -3.27 12.22
CA ALA A 164 -0.58 -3.52 13.06
C ALA A 164 -0.43 -4.80 13.92
N ASP A 165 0.16 -5.86 13.37
CA ASP A 165 0.39 -7.14 14.05
C ASP A 165 1.42 -7.04 15.19
N ALA A 166 2.24 -5.97 15.21
CA ALA A 166 3.15 -5.69 16.32
C ALA A 166 2.46 -5.09 17.56
N TYR A 167 1.16 -4.78 17.48
CA TYR A 167 0.39 -4.19 18.59
C TYR A 167 -0.70 -5.14 19.09
N GLU A 168 -0.93 -5.09 20.40
CA GLU A 168 -2.07 -5.74 21.05
C GLU A 168 -2.99 -4.67 21.64
N TYR A 169 -4.31 -4.90 21.58
CA TYR A 169 -5.30 -4.00 22.19
C TYR A 169 -6.02 -4.73 23.31
N ARG A 170 -6.09 -4.09 24.49
CA ARG A 170 -6.83 -4.61 25.63
C ARG A 170 -8.25 -4.05 25.61
N THR A 171 -9.24 -4.93 25.65
CA THR A 171 -10.64 -4.57 25.88
C THR A 171 -11.04 -4.89 27.32
N ASP A 172 -11.99 -4.14 27.85
CA ASP A 172 -12.57 -4.43 29.15
C ASP A 172 -13.54 -5.62 29.01
N PRO A 173 -13.58 -6.54 29.99
CA PRO A 173 -14.60 -7.58 30.01
C PRO A 173 -15.98 -6.91 30.04
N PRO A 174 -17.00 -7.50 29.38
CA PRO A 174 -18.34 -6.94 29.38
C PRO A 174 -18.77 -6.74 30.84
N GLN A 175 -19.12 -5.50 31.20
CA GLN A 175 -19.69 -5.23 32.51
C GLN A 175 -21.03 -5.99 32.59
N ASP A 176 -21.07 -7.07 33.36
CA ASP A 176 -22.31 -7.74 33.74
C ASP A 176 -23.14 -6.75 34.56
N THR A 177 -24.01 -6.00 33.87
CA THR A 177 -24.95 -5.06 34.50
C THR A 177 -26.06 -5.78 35.27
N THR A 178 -26.13 -7.11 35.20
CA THR A 178 -27.17 -7.92 35.84
C THR A 178 -27.02 -7.97 37.37
N THR A 179 -25.79 -7.93 37.90
CA THR A 179 -25.54 -8.03 39.35
C THR A 179 -25.76 -6.70 40.07
N LEU A 180 -25.47 -5.57 39.42
CA LEU A 180 -25.71 -4.23 39.98
C LEU A 180 -27.21 -3.89 40.09
N SER A 181 -28.05 -4.43 39.19
CA SER A 181 -29.50 -4.18 39.23
C SER A 181 -30.21 -4.93 40.37
N ILE A 182 -29.77 -6.12 40.75
CA ILE A 182 -30.43 -6.89 41.82
C ILE A 182 -30.01 -6.37 43.19
N ALA A 183 -28.71 -6.09 43.39
CA ALA A 183 -28.22 -5.56 44.67
C ALA A 183 -28.82 -4.18 44.98
N ALA A 184 -28.90 -3.28 43.99
CA ALA A 184 -29.53 -1.96 44.17
C ALA A 184 -31.06 -2.04 44.34
N PHE A 185 -31.71 -3.05 43.76
CA PHE A 185 -33.15 -3.27 43.92
C PHE A 185 -33.50 -3.93 45.27
N MET A 186 -32.64 -4.81 45.79
CA MET A 186 -32.84 -5.44 47.11
C MET A 186 -32.61 -4.47 48.27
N ASP A 187 -31.62 -3.57 48.18
CA ASP A 187 -31.37 -2.52 49.20
C ASP A 187 -32.54 -1.53 49.34
N GLN A 188 -33.40 -1.41 48.32
CA GLN A 188 -34.58 -0.54 48.33
C GLN A 188 -35.83 -1.20 48.95
N PHE A 189 -35.84 -2.53 49.13
CA PHE A 189 -36.97 -3.27 49.70
C PHE A 189 -36.84 -3.61 51.19
N ASP A 190 -35.63 -3.61 51.76
CA ASP A 190 -35.40 -3.89 53.19
C ASP A 190 -35.98 -2.81 54.13
N GLY A 191 -36.37 -1.65 53.61
CA GLY A 191 -37.03 -0.59 54.36
C GLY A 191 -38.56 -0.70 54.51
N TYR A 192 -39.22 -1.64 53.82
CA TYR A 192 -40.71 -1.66 53.72
C TYR A 192 -41.42 -2.77 54.50
N PHE A 193 -40.72 -3.74 55.11
CA PHE A 193 -41.35 -4.86 55.81
C PHE A 193 -41.32 -4.81 57.35
N ASN A 194 -40.95 -3.67 57.94
CA ASN A 194 -40.92 -3.50 59.41
C ASN A 194 -41.96 -2.51 59.93
N THR A 195 -43.22 -2.63 59.51
CA THR A 195 -44.35 -2.05 60.26
C THR A 195 -45.62 -2.86 60.05
N THR A 196 -45.93 -3.77 60.97
CA THR A 196 -47.29 -4.06 61.47
C THR A 196 -47.20 -5.07 62.60
N ALA A 197 -47.18 -4.55 63.83
CA ALA A 197 -47.81 -5.16 64.99
C ALA A 197 -49.07 -4.33 65.29
#